data_AF-A0AAN7N0K9-F1
#
_entry.id   AF-A0AAN7N0K9-F1
#
_cell.length_a   1.000
_cell.length_b   1.000
_cell.length_c   1.000
_cell.angle_alpha   90.00
_cell.angle_beta   90.00
_cell.angle_gamma   90.00
#
_symmetry.space_group_name_H-M   'P 1'
#
loop_
_entity.id
_entity.type
_entity.pdbx_description
1 polymer ?
#
loop_
_entity_poly.entity_id
_entity_poly.type
_entity_poly.pdbx_seq_one_letter_code
_entity_poly.pdbx_strand_id
1 'polypeptide(L)'
;MLKGKANTAHCLRFPGDWFHVFGIGQRSLGFSIRVEVKAGKRISEVVVGPEMRTATSNDNFLRVNLIGDFTGYTNIPSFEDFYLVIPRQADPRQPQNLGTNFSMWMLLERADQNRLWRNQLPLYGVEGRLERINQHPNAGSHSFSIGVTEVLNTNLLLELSADDIECLSKEPCD
;
A
#
# COMPACT_ATOMS: atom_id res chain seq x y z
N MET A 1 -41.81 52.31 -14.92
CA MET A 1 -40.70 51.68 -15.66
C MET A 1 -41.17 50.33 -16.18
N LEU A 2 -41.21 50.14 -17.50
CA LEU A 2 -41.51 48.84 -18.12
C LEU A 2 -40.27 47.94 -18.03
N LYS A 3 -40.41 46.73 -17.48
CA LYS A 3 -39.31 45.75 -17.46
C LYS A 3 -39.19 45.07 -18.83
N GLY A 4 -37.96 44.77 -19.24
CA GLY A 4 -37.64 44.13 -20.52
C GLY A 4 -38.09 42.67 -20.63
N LYS A 5 -37.91 42.07 -21.83
CA LYS A 5 -38.33 40.70 -22.14
C LYS A 5 -37.69 39.69 -21.17
N ALA A 6 -38.49 38.72 -20.72
CA ALA A 6 -38.03 37.68 -19.81
C ALA A 6 -36.91 36.84 -20.46
N ASN A 7 -35.82 36.65 -19.74
CA ASN A 7 -34.69 35.82 -20.12
C ASN A 7 -34.42 34.81 -19.00
N THR A 8 -33.89 33.65 -19.37
CA THR A 8 -33.41 32.62 -18.45
C THR A 8 -31.89 32.59 -18.44
N ALA A 9 -31.30 32.42 -17.26
CA ALA A 9 -29.87 32.23 -17.07
C ALA A 9 -29.61 30.84 -16.48
N HIS A 10 -28.60 30.16 -17.00
CA HIS A 10 -28.14 28.85 -16.52
C HIS A 10 -26.72 28.99 -15.97
N CYS A 11 -26.52 28.57 -14.72
CA CYS A 11 -25.24 28.71 -14.02
C CYS A 11 -24.79 27.35 -13.50
N LEU A 12 -23.55 26.95 -13.83
CA LEU A 12 -22.90 25.80 -13.20
C LEU A 12 -22.29 26.23 -11.86
N ARG A 13 -22.52 25.42 -10.83
CA ARG A 13 -21.93 25.57 -9.50
C ARG A 13 -21.39 24.22 -9.05
N PHE A 14 -20.33 24.25 -8.26
CA PHE A 14 -19.78 23.06 -7.61
C PHE A 14 -19.92 23.20 -6.09
N PRO A 15 -21.16 23.09 -5.54
CA PRO A 15 -21.36 23.01 -4.11
C PRO A 15 -20.99 21.61 -3.59
N GLY A 16 -20.61 21.51 -2.32
CA GLY A 16 -20.36 20.23 -1.64
C GLY A 16 -18.89 19.85 -1.51
N ASP A 17 -18.65 18.55 -1.35
CA ASP A 17 -17.35 17.98 -1.00
C ASP A 17 -16.39 17.95 -2.19
N TRP A 18 -15.11 18.08 -1.87
CA TRP A 18 -14.03 18.03 -2.84
C TRP A 18 -13.16 16.81 -2.61
N PHE A 19 -12.56 16.32 -3.68
CA PHE A 19 -11.70 15.14 -3.66
C PHE A 19 -10.36 15.44 -4.31
N HIS A 20 -9.31 14.78 -3.82
CA HIS A 20 -8.05 14.65 -4.53
C HIS A 20 -8.13 13.48 -5.50
N VAL A 21 -7.53 13.65 -6.68
CA VAL A 21 -7.41 12.62 -7.70
C VAL A 21 -5.93 12.37 -7.93
N PHE A 22 -5.46 11.19 -7.57
CA PHE A 22 -4.06 10.76 -7.72
C PHE A 22 -3.96 9.72 -8.83
N GLY A 23 -2.97 9.86 -9.72
CA GLY A 23 -2.56 8.75 -10.57
C GLY A 23 -1.79 7.73 -9.73
N ILE A 24 -2.10 6.45 -9.89
CA ILE A 24 -1.35 5.39 -9.22
C ILE A 24 -0.17 5.01 -10.11
N GLY A 25 1.04 5.03 -9.54
CA GLY A 25 2.27 4.65 -10.22
C GLY A 25 2.55 3.15 -10.14
N GLN A 26 3.77 2.78 -10.53
CA GLN A 26 4.24 1.40 -10.39
C GLN A 26 4.15 0.91 -8.95
N ARG A 27 3.68 -0.33 -8.77
CA ARG A 27 3.60 -0.96 -7.46
C ARG A 27 5.00 -1.33 -6.94
N SER A 28 5.19 -1.19 -5.64
CA SER A 28 6.33 -1.74 -4.91
C SER A 28 5.85 -2.72 -3.84
N LEU A 29 6.65 -3.76 -3.57
CA LEU A 29 6.41 -4.70 -2.47
C LEU A 29 7.24 -4.26 -1.26
N GLY A 30 6.61 -4.16 -0.10
CA GLY A 30 7.26 -3.74 1.14
C GLY A 30 7.08 -4.78 2.26
N PHE A 31 8.19 -5.17 2.88
CA PHE A 31 8.23 -6.07 4.03
C PHE A 31 9.54 -5.88 4.81
N SER A 32 9.63 -6.49 5.99
CA SER A 32 10.86 -6.56 6.79
C SER A 32 11.09 -7.97 7.31
N ILE A 33 12.32 -8.44 7.23
CA ILE A 33 12.78 -9.72 7.77
C ILE A 33 13.69 -9.40 8.94
N ARG A 34 13.31 -9.89 10.12
CA ARG A 34 14.08 -9.76 11.35
C ARG A 34 14.85 -11.06 11.60
N VAL A 35 16.17 -10.98 11.63
CA VAL A 35 17.07 -12.10 11.95
C VAL A 35 17.68 -11.84 13.32
N GLU A 36 17.39 -12.72 14.28
CA GLU A 36 17.94 -12.66 15.63
C GLU A 36 19.09 -13.68 15.75
N VAL A 37 20.25 -13.22 16.24
CA VAL A 37 21.42 -14.04 16.50
C VAL A 37 21.70 -14.05 17.98
N LYS A 38 21.88 -15.24 18.56
CA LYS A 38 22.19 -15.41 19.97
C LYS A 38 23.55 -16.07 20.15
N ALA A 39 24.52 -15.29 20.62
CA ALA A 39 25.85 -15.76 20.99
C ALA A 39 25.96 -15.86 22.52
N GLY A 40 25.76 -17.06 23.06
CA GLY A 40 25.73 -17.29 24.51
C GLY A 40 24.58 -16.53 25.19
N LYS A 41 24.91 -15.46 25.94
CA LYS A 41 23.93 -14.59 26.61
C LYS A 41 23.61 -13.30 25.82
N ARG A 42 24.33 -13.00 24.75
CA ARG A 42 24.13 -11.79 23.95
C ARG A 42 23.18 -12.09 22.81
N ILE A 43 22.22 -11.21 22.60
CA ILE A 43 21.31 -11.23 21.46
C ILE A 43 21.64 -10.01 20.60
N SER A 44 21.84 -10.23 19.31
CA SER A 44 21.98 -9.20 18.29
C SER A 44 20.88 -9.39 17.24
N GLU A 45 20.41 -8.28 16.69
CA GLU A 45 19.34 -8.28 15.71
C GLU A 45 19.80 -7.58 14.45
N VAL A 46 19.46 -8.16 13.31
CA VAL A 46 19.68 -7.58 11.99
C VAL A 46 18.33 -7.57 11.25
N VAL A 47 17.99 -6.44 10.65
CA VAL A 47 16.76 -6.30 9.85
C VAL A 47 17.13 -6.06 8.40
N VAL A 48 16.52 -6.80 7.48
CA VAL A 48 16.64 -6.57 6.03
C VAL A 48 15.27 -6.44 5.39
N GLY A 49 15.21 -5.83 4.21
CA GLY A 49 13.99 -5.66 3.42
C GLY A 49 14.29 -5.07 2.04
N PRO A 50 13.26 -4.80 1.23
CA PRO A 50 13.44 -4.26 -0.13
C PRO A 50 14.27 -2.97 -0.19
N GLU A 51 14.12 -2.09 0.81
CA GLU A 51 14.86 -0.84 0.96
C GLU A 51 16.31 -1.05 1.43
N MET A 52 16.55 -2.07 2.28
CA MET A 52 17.87 -2.38 2.82
C MET A 52 18.10 -3.89 2.73
N ARG A 53 18.66 -4.32 1.60
CA ARG A 53 18.76 -5.76 1.27
C ARG A 53 19.89 -6.48 1.98
N THR A 54 20.93 -5.76 2.37
CA THR A 54 22.11 -6.34 3.02
C THR A 54 22.30 -5.74 4.40
N ALA A 55 22.61 -6.57 5.36
CA ALA A 55 23.03 -6.11 6.68
C ALA A 55 23.96 -7.14 7.35
N THR A 56 24.81 -6.65 8.24
CA THR A 56 25.83 -7.45 8.93
C THR A 56 25.67 -7.24 10.43
N SER A 57 25.88 -8.30 11.22
CA SER A 57 25.90 -8.20 12.67
C SER A 57 27.09 -7.37 13.15
N ASN A 58 26.96 -6.74 14.33
CA ASN A 58 27.99 -5.84 14.87
C ASN A 58 29.36 -6.51 15.08
N ASP A 59 29.38 -7.81 15.28
CA ASP A 59 30.58 -8.63 15.45
C ASP A 59 31.09 -9.27 14.15
N ASN A 60 30.48 -8.94 13.00
CA ASN A 60 30.75 -9.52 11.68
C ASN A 60 30.58 -11.05 11.61
N PHE A 61 29.94 -11.67 12.59
CA PHE A 61 29.69 -13.10 12.60
C PHE A 61 28.65 -13.53 11.57
N LEU A 62 27.59 -12.73 11.41
CA LEU A 62 26.50 -12.98 10.48
C LEU A 62 26.45 -11.85 9.44
N ARG A 63 26.36 -12.23 8.16
CA ARG A 63 25.95 -11.36 7.07
C ARG A 63 24.67 -11.89 6.44
N VAL A 64 23.71 -11.00 6.24
CA VAL A 64 22.40 -11.29 5.68
C VAL A 64 22.28 -10.56 4.35
N ASN A 65 21.84 -11.27 3.31
CA ASN A 65 21.56 -10.69 2.01
C ASN A 65 20.19 -11.18 1.47
N LEU A 66 19.31 -10.23 1.16
CA LEU A 66 18.05 -10.46 0.49
C LEU A 66 18.29 -10.55 -1.02
N ILE A 67 18.22 -11.77 -1.56
CA ILE A 67 18.44 -12.04 -2.99
C ILE A 67 17.23 -11.58 -3.80
N GLY A 68 16.02 -11.86 -3.31
CA GLY A 68 14.75 -11.49 -3.95
C GLY A 68 13.61 -12.39 -3.49
N ASP A 69 12.46 -12.28 -4.14
CA ASP A 69 11.26 -13.05 -3.81
C ASP A 69 10.99 -14.13 -4.85
N PHE A 70 10.46 -15.27 -4.42
CA PHE A 70 9.89 -16.24 -5.34
C PHE A 70 8.56 -15.71 -5.88
N THR A 71 8.23 -16.04 -7.12
CA THR A 71 6.95 -15.66 -7.73
C THR A 71 5.81 -16.33 -6.95
N GLY A 72 4.83 -15.53 -6.51
CA GLY A 72 3.58 -16.04 -5.97
C GLY A 72 2.75 -16.76 -7.03
N TYR A 73 1.80 -17.58 -6.57
CA TYR A 73 0.81 -18.26 -7.39
C TYR A 73 -0.39 -17.37 -7.71
N THR A 74 -0.61 -16.30 -6.93
CA THR A 74 -1.66 -15.32 -7.16
C THR A 74 -1.07 -13.99 -7.62
N ASN A 75 -1.74 -13.39 -8.60
CA ASN A 75 -1.34 -12.07 -9.07
C ASN A 75 -1.77 -11.01 -8.04
N ILE A 76 -0.79 -10.28 -7.52
CA ILE A 76 -1.06 -9.06 -6.77
C ILE A 76 -1.63 -8.03 -7.78
N PRO A 77 -2.82 -7.45 -7.52
CA PRO A 77 -3.44 -6.53 -8.44
C PRO A 77 -2.57 -5.29 -8.65
N SER A 78 -2.51 -4.82 -9.90
CA SER A 78 -1.95 -3.50 -10.23
C SER A 78 -3.08 -2.53 -10.50
N PHE A 79 -2.87 -1.27 -10.11
CA PHE A 79 -3.83 -0.18 -10.29
C PHE A 79 -3.25 0.97 -11.11
N GLU A 80 -2.19 0.75 -11.90
CA GLU A 80 -1.54 1.78 -12.73
C GLU A 80 -2.51 2.46 -13.71
N ASP A 81 -3.52 1.72 -14.18
CA ASP A 81 -4.58 2.23 -15.05
C ASP A 81 -5.75 2.87 -14.28
N PHE A 82 -5.62 3.05 -12.97
CA PHE A 82 -6.64 3.66 -12.11
C PHE A 82 -6.19 4.99 -11.52
N TYR A 83 -7.15 5.84 -11.24
CA TYR A 83 -7.03 6.99 -10.37
C TYR A 83 -7.51 6.63 -8.97
N LEU A 84 -6.75 7.03 -7.97
CA LEU A 84 -7.18 6.99 -6.58
C LEU A 84 -7.86 8.32 -6.23
N VAL A 85 -9.09 8.24 -5.76
CA VAL A 85 -9.88 9.40 -5.35
C VAL A 85 -10.09 9.36 -3.85
N ILE A 86 -9.58 10.39 -3.16
CA ILE A 86 -9.60 10.50 -1.71
C ILE A 86 -10.33 11.80 -1.34
N PRO A 87 -11.28 11.79 -0.40
CA PRO A 87 -11.92 13.02 0.06
C PRO A 87 -10.88 14.00 0.61
N ARG A 88 -11.01 15.28 0.28
CA ARG A 88 -10.11 16.31 0.81
C ARG A 88 -10.22 16.31 2.33
N GLN A 89 -9.09 16.27 3.04
CA GLN A 89 -9.12 16.53 4.48
C GLN A 89 -9.53 17.99 4.70
N ALA A 90 -10.50 18.21 5.58
CA ALA A 90 -11.10 19.53 5.79
C ALA A 90 -10.07 20.56 6.33
N ASP A 91 -10.21 21.81 5.87
CA ASP A 91 -9.64 23.01 6.48
C ASP A 91 -10.05 23.07 7.98
N PRO A 92 -9.29 23.63 8.94
CA PRO A 92 -9.62 23.61 10.37
C PRO A 92 -10.98 24.21 10.77
N ARG A 93 -11.74 24.76 9.81
CA ARG A 93 -13.09 25.32 9.97
C ARG A 93 -14.23 24.40 9.50
N GLN A 94 -13.94 23.20 8.99
CA GLN A 94 -14.95 22.18 8.60
C GLN A 94 -14.71 20.87 9.37
N PRO A 95 -15.77 20.12 9.76
CA PRO A 95 -15.60 18.98 10.65
C PRO A 95 -15.07 17.72 9.94
N GLN A 96 -14.14 17.08 10.65
CA GLN A 96 -13.69 15.67 10.67
C GLN A 96 -13.04 15.05 9.44
N ASN A 97 -11.74 14.74 9.55
CA ASN A 97 -11.11 13.41 9.34
C ASN A 97 -11.64 12.47 8.22
N LEU A 98 -12.14 12.98 7.09
CA LEU A 98 -12.63 12.13 6.00
C LEU A 98 -11.52 11.31 5.32
N GLY A 99 -10.26 11.77 5.40
CA GLY A 99 -9.12 11.11 4.77
C GLY A 99 -8.75 9.74 5.34
N THR A 100 -9.26 9.36 6.52
CA THR A 100 -9.04 8.03 7.12
C THR A 100 -10.21 7.07 6.90
N ASN A 101 -11.32 7.55 6.32
CA ASN A 101 -12.49 6.72 6.07
C ASN A 101 -12.40 6.08 4.67
N PHE A 102 -11.92 4.84 4.61
CA PHE A 102 -11.75 4.09 3.36
C PHE A 102 -13.07 3.79 2.62
N SER A 103 -14.22 3.92 3.28
CA SER A 103 -15.55 3.81 2.62
C SER A 103 -15.76 4.88 1.53
N MET A 104 -15.07 6.02 1.63
CA MET A 104 -15.16 7.12 0.67
C MET A 104 -14.02 7.13 -0.36
N TRP A 105 -13.08 6.20 -0.24
CA TRP A 105 -11.98 6.05 -1.20
C TRP A 105 -12.48 5.30 -2.42
N MET A 106 -12.09 5.79 -3.59
CA MET A 106 -12.50 5.21 -4.87
C MET A 106 -11.33 4.93 -5.79
N LEU A 107 -11.38 3.81 -6.51
CA LEU A 107 -10.45 3.48 -7.61
C LEU A 107 -11.17 3.64 -8.95
N LEU A 108 -10.86 4.71 -9.69
CA LEU A 108 -11.44 5.00 -11.00
C LEU A 108 -10.57 4.53 -12.15
N GLU A 109 -11.03 3.56 -12.93
CA GLU A 109 -10.34 3.13 -14.13
C GLU A 109 -10.25 4.29 -15.12
N ARG A 110 -9.06 4.53 -15.68
CA ARG A 110 -8.79 5.63 -16.61
C ARG A 110 -9.59 5.49 -17.90
N ALA A 111 -9.86 4.25 -18.32
CA ALA A 111 -10.66 3.92 -19.50
C ALA A 111 -12.18 3.99 -19.26
N ASP A 112 -12.63 4.08 -18.00
CA ASP A 112 -14.05 4.10 -17.65
C ASP A 112 -14.78 5.41 -17.95
N GLN A 113 -14.14 6.33 -18.69
CA GLN A 113 -14.84 7.43 -19.36
C GLN A 113 -16.08 6.93 -20.13
N ASN A 114 -16.00 5.73 -20.72
CA ASN A 114 -17.11 5.12 -21.44
C ASN A 114 -18.32 4.77 -20.55
N ARG A 115 -18.13 4.44 -19.27
CA ARG A 115 -19.25 4.19 -18.32
C ARG A 115 -19.90 5.48 -17.85
N LEU A 116 -19.09 6.53 -17.65
CA LEU A 116 -19.58 7.89 -17.38
C LEU A 116 -20.46 8.38 -18.55
N TRP A 117 -20.02 8.17 -19.80
CA TRP A 117 -20.82 8.47 -20.99
C TRP A 117 -22.10 7.64 -21.11
N ARG A 118 -22.16 6.46 -20.48
CA ARG A 118 -23.31 5.53 -20.52
C ARG A 118 -24.23 5.63 -19.31
N ASN A 119 -24.06 6.63 -18.42
CA ASN A 119 -24.80 6.75 -17.16
C ASN A 119 -24.77 5.46 -16.30
N GLN A 120 -23.71 4.68 -16.38
CA GLN A 120 -23.59 3.46 -15.58
C GLN A 120 -22.92 3.78 -14.25
N LEU A 121 -23.47 3.20 -13.18
CA LEU A 121 -22.93 3.39 -11.84
C LEU A 121 -21.47 2.92 -11.78
N PRO A 122 -20.62 3.75 -11.18
CA PRO A 122 -19.28 3.34 -10.88
C PRO A 122 -19.25 2.12 -9.89
N LEU A 123 -18.51 1.02 -10.16
CA LEU A 123 -18.02 -0.03 -9.21
C LEU A 123 -16.70 0.26 -8.40
N TYR A 124 -16.59 1.29 -7.53
CA TYR A 124 -15.27 1.93 -7.25
C TYR A 124 -14.83 1.91 -5.78
N GLY A 125 -15.65 1.42 -4.85
CA GLY A 125 -15.31 1.39 -3.42
C GLY A 125 -14.11 0.48 -3.10
N VAL A 126 -13.15 1.01 -2.34
CA VAL A 126 -11.95 0.27 -1.89
C VAL A 126 -12.27 -0.67 -0.71
N GLU A 127 -13.14 -0.22 0.19
CA GLU A 127 -13.53 -0.97 1.39
C GLU A 127 -14.32 -2.25 1.05
N GLY A 128 -14.04 -3.34 1.77
CA GLY A 128 -14.68 -4.64 1.59
C GLY A 128 -14.16 -5.49 0.43
N ARG A 129 -13.31 -4.93 -0.44
CA ARG A 129 -12.63 -5.65 -1.53
C ARG A 129 -11.13 -5.84 -1.32
N LEU A 130 -10.52 -4.91 -0.59
CA LEU A 130 -9.09 -4.89 -0.31
C LEU A 130 -8.86 -5.04 1.20
N GLU A 131 -7.85 -5.82 1.57
CA GLU A 131 -7.49 -6.04 2.97
C GLU A 131 -6.34 -5.13 3.42
N ARG A 132 -6.30 -4.81 4.73
CA ARG A 132 -5.20 -4.08 5.38
C ARG A 132 -4.82 -2.77 4.67
N ILE A 133 -5.83 -2.00 4.23
CA ILE A 133 -5.65 -0.74 3.50
C ILE A 133 -4.87 0.25 4.38
N ASN A 134 -3.77 0.79 3.85
CA ASN A 134 -2.88 1.76 4.51
C ASN A 134 -2.35 1.36 5.90
N GLN A 135 -2.31 0.06 6.22
CA GLN A 135 -1.75 -0.44 7.49
C GLN A 135 -0.22 -0.67 7.42
N HIS A 136 0.49 0.02 6.52
CA HIS A 136 1.95 -0.09 6.41
C HIS A 136 2.67 0.89 7.36
N PRO A 137 3.91 0.60 7.77
CA PRO A 137 4.70 1.52 8.58
C PRO A 137 4.89 2.88 7.87
N ASN A 138 4.81 3.98 8.63
CA ASN A 138 4.96 5.35 8.14
C ASN A 138 3.90 5.78 7.10
N ALA A 139 2.72 5.15 7.10
CA ALA A 139 1.62 5.54 6.23
C ALA A 139 1.24 7.02 6.39
N GLY A 140 1.16 7.72 5.25
CA GLY A 140 0.75 9.13 5.17
C GLY A 140 -0.67 9.31 4.62
N SER A 141 -1.19 10.53 4.75
CA SER A 141 -2.51 10.92 4.22
C SER A 141 -2.64 10.85 2.69
N HIS A 142 -1.51 10.89 1.99
CA HIS A 142 -1.41 10.77 0.53
C HIS A 142 -0.62 9.52 0.12
N SER A 143 -0.76 8.45 0.89
CA SER A 143 -0.19 7.14 0.59
C SER A 143 -1.31 6.14 0.31
N PHE A 144 -1.02 5.10 -0.48
CA PHE A 144 -1.94 4.00 -0.73
C PHE A 144 -1.20 2.68 -0.71
N SER A 145 -1.65 1.75 0.15
CA SER A 145 -1.16 0.38 0.22
C SER A 145 -2.30 -0.58 0.49
N ILE A 146 -2.16 -1.81 0.01
CA ILE A 146 -3.05 -2.93 0.33
C ILE A 146 -2.22 -4.08 0.89
N GLY A 147 -2.82 -4.91 1.73
CA GLY A 147 -2.20 -6.13 2.21
C GLY A 147 -2.14 -7.19 1.11
N VAL A 148 -0.97 -7.78 0.92
CA VAL A 148 -0.84 -9.02 0.15
C VAL A 148 -1.36 -10.16 1.02
N THR A 149 -2.37 -10.88 0.53
CA THR A 149 -3.05 -11.97 1.26
C THR A 149 -2.40 -13.32 1.04
N GLU A 150 -1.73 -13.51 -0.09
CA GLU A 150 -0.91 -14.68 -0.35
C GLU A 150 0.37 -14.66 0.49
N VAL A 151 0.78 -15.84 0.95
CA VAL A 151 2.09 -16.05 1.56
C VAL A 151 3.15 -16.07 0.46
N LEU A 152 4.07 -15.11 0.50
CA LEU A 152 5.21 -15.07 -0.41
C LEU A 152 6.46 -15.63 0.26
N ASN A 153 7.16 -16.52 -0.43
CA ASN A 153 8.46 -17.00 0.01
C ASN A 153 9.55 -16.03 -0.48
N THR A 154 10.42 -15.63 0.42
CA THR A 154 11.55 -14.75 0.14
C THR A 154 12.85 -15.52 0.23
N ASN A 155 13.75 -15.32 -0.74
CA ASN A 155 15.06 -15.95 -0.77
C ASN A 155 16.09 -15.11 -0.01
N LEU A 156 16.57 -15.67 1.10
CA LEU A 156 17.51 -15.06 2.02
C LEU A 156 18.81 -15.86 2.05
N LEU A 157 19.94 -15.18 1.87
CA LEU A 157 21.26 -15.75 2.07
C LEU A 157 21.79 -15.34 3.45
N LEU A 158 22.15 -16.34 4.25
CA LEU A 158 22.84 -16.16 5.54
C LEU A 158 24.27 -16.67 5.38
N GLU A 159 25.25 -15.78 5.53
CA GLU A 159 26.67 -16.12 5.56
C GLU A 159 27.15 -16.02 7.01
N LEU A 160 27.68 -17.14 7.53
CA LEU A 160 28.11 -17.27 8.93
C LEU A 160 29.62 -17.56 8.98
N SER A 161 30.29 -16.96 9.96
CA SER A 161 31.67 -17.32 10.30
C SER A 161 31.70 -18.52 11.25
N ALA A 162 31.30 -19.70 10.74
CA ALA A 162 31.28 -20.98 11.46
C ALA A 162 31.70 -22.14 10.54
N ASP A 163 32.11 -23.27 11.13
CA ASP A 163 32.58 -24.43 10.37
C ASP A 163 31.43 -25.30 9.82
N ASP A 164 30.31 -25.37 10.55
CA ASP A 164 29.16 -26.22 10.21
C ASP A 164 27.84 -25.61 10.75
N ILE A 165 26.71 -26.07 10.23
CA ILE A 165 25.37 -25.57 10.57
C ILE A 165 24.41 -26.75 10.78
N GLU A 166 23.72 -26.76 11.93
CA GLU A 166 22.62 -27.68 12.21
C GLU A 166 21.27 -26.94 12.21
N CYS A 167 20.25 -27.52 11.57
CA CYS A 167 18.90 -26.96 11.54
C CYS A 167 18.00 -27.69 12.53
N LEU A 168 17.45 -26.94 13.50
CA LEU A 168 16.50 -27.46 14.49
C LEU A 168 15.15 -26.77 14.28
N SER A 169 14.11 -27.56 14.01
CA SER A 169 12.72 -27.11 13.90
C SER A 169 11.91 -27.59 15.11
N LYS A 170 10.83 -26.86 15.45
CA LYS A 170 9.93 -27.26 16.55
C LYS A 170 9.05 -28.47 16.21
N GLU A 171 8.84 -28.74 14.93
CA GLU A 171 8.10 -29.89 14.41
C GLU A 171 8.97 -30.64 13.40
N PRO A 172 8.94 -31.99 13.36
CA PRO A 172 9.57 -32.75 12.29
C PRO A 172 8.86 -32.43 10.97
N CYS A 173 9.64 -32.28 9.89
CA CYS A 173 9.08 -32.17 8.55
C CYS A 173 8.46 -33.53 8.17
N ASP A 174 7.13 -33.66 8.28
CA ASP A 174 6.36 -34.78 7.73
C ASP A 174 6.24 -34.70 6.21
#